data_AF-A0A553MZV0-F1
#
_entry.id   AF-A0A553MZV0-F1
#
_cell.length_a   1.000
_cell.length_b   1.000
_cell.length_c   1.000
_cell.angle_alpha   90.00
_cell.angle_beta   90.00
_cell.angle_gamma   90.00
#
_symmetry.space_group_name_H-M   'P 1'
#
loop_
_entity.id
_entity.type
_entity.pdbx_description
1 polymer ?
#
loop_
_entity_poly.entity_id
_entity_poly.type
_entity_poly.pdbx_seq_one_letter_code
_entity_poly.pdbx_strand_id
1 'polypeptide(L)'
;MWCSHNLSFTGNIYWFKQTDNNVPITILHTLYTESLTKYEPIYYNGFTEDHLVMNIFKKNTSLTINHVTTSDSGFYFCGASFFYLKFSNGTRLEIQGDGRQRDKQEEDSVEYAAVHFSSRSMKPCSRNTS
;
A
#
# COMPACT_ATOMS: atom_id res chain seq x y z
N MET A 1 -2.76 -1.12 -12.52
CA MET A 1 -3.43 -0.36 -11.44
C MET A 1 -3.02 1.10 -11.52
N TRP A 2 -3.91 2.03 -11.16
CA TRP A 2 -3.65 3.47 -11.21
C TRP A 2 -3.69 4.06 -9.80
N CYS A 3 -2.82 5.03 -9.53
CA CYS A 3 -2.76 5.72 -8.25
C CYS A 3 -2.49 7.21 -8.46
N SER A 4 -3.39 8.06 -7.94
CA SER A 4 -3.27 9.51 -8.08
C SER A 4 -2.29 10.08 -7.06
N HIS A 5 -1.54 11.12 -7.45
CA HIS A 5 -0.68 11.88 -6.54
C HIS A 5 -0.70 13.37 -6.86
N ASN A 6 -0.43 14.20 -5.85
CA ASN A 6 -0.40 15.66 -5.97
C ASN A 6 1.02 16.24 -5.83
N LEU A 7 2.05 15.46 -6.16
CA LEU A 7 3.42 15.97 -6.24
C LEU A 7 3.49 17.12 -7.25
N SER A 8 4.01 18.26 -6.77
CA SER A 8 4.23 19.47 -7.56
C SER A 8 5.71 19.90 -7.52
N PHE A 9 6.58 19.03 -7.00
CA PHE A 9 8.02 19.21 -6.83
C PHE A 9 8.67 17.81 -6.87
N THR A 10 10.00 17.78 -6.95
CA THR A 10 10.77 16.53 -6.88
C THR A 10 10.50 15.76 -5.60
N GLY A 11 10.22 14.47 -5.69
CA GLY A 11 9.93 13.62 -4.55
C GLY A 11 9.92 12.15 -4.95
N ASN A 12 9.77 11.24 -3.99
CA ASN A 12 9.72 9.81 -4.29
C ASN A 12 8.28 9.33 -4.41
N ILE A 13 8.02 8.48 -5.40
CA ILE A 13 6.78 7.71 -5.51
C ILE A 13 7.09 6.26 -5.13
N TYR A 14 6.40 5.77 -4.11
CA TYR A 14 6.49 4.40 -3.62
C TYR A 14 5.25 3.62 -4.00
N TRP A 15 5.42 2.32 -4.27
CA TRP A 15 4.34 1.35 -4.26
C TRP A 15 4.53 0.36 -3.12
N PHE A 16 3.40 -0.02 -2.55
CA PHE A 16 3.31 -0.99 -1.47
C PHE A 16 2.35 -2.10 -1.86
N LYS A 17 2.63 -3.30 -1.35
CA LYS A 17 1.73 -4.46 -1.39
C LYS A 17 1.48 -4.91 0.03
N GLN A 18 0.24 -5.25 0.34
CA GLN A 18 -0.16 -5.89 1.57
C GLN A 18 -0.90 -7.19 1.23
N THR A 19 -0.38 -8.31 1.68
CA THR A 19 -1.11 -9.58 1.69
C THR A 19 -2.01 -9.66 2.92
N ASP A 20 -3.07 -10.47 2.84
CA ASP A 20 -4.02 -10.58 3.95
C ASP A 20 -3.32 -10.94 5.26
N ASN A 21 -3.76 -10.30 6.34
CA ASN A 21 -3.22 -10.43 7.70
C ASN A 21 -1.73 -10.08 7.87
N ASN A 22 -1.10 -9.46 6.87
CA ASN A 22 0.30 -9.01 6.96
C ASN A 22 0.41 -7.48 6.97
N VAL A 23 1.56 -6.99 7.41
CA VAL A 23 1.90 -5.57 7.27
C VAL A 23 2.26 -5.24 5.81
N PRO A 24 1.98 -4.02 5.32
CA PRO A 24 2.40 -3.63 3.99
C PRO A 24 3.92 -3.62 3.83
N ILE A 25 4.38 -4.06 2.66
CA ILE A 25 5.79 -4.01 2.25
C ILE A 25 5.96 -3.06 1.07
N THR A 26 7.08 -2.34 1.00
CA THR A 26 7.46 -1.59 -0.20
C THR A 26 7.86 -2.55 -1.30
N ILE A 27 7.29 -2.43 -2.50
CA ILE A 27 7.63 -3.32 -3.63
C ILE A 27 8.58 -2.63 -4.61
N LEU A 28 8.42 -1.33 -4.82
CA LEU A 28 9.35 -0.50 -5.58
C LEU A 28 9.15 0.98 -5.26
N HIS A 29 10.14 1.80 -5.61
CA HIS A 29 10.00 3.25 -5.66
C HIS A 29 10.84 3.88 -6.76
N THR A 30 10.54 5.11 -7.14
CA THR A 30 11.38 5.91 -8.03
C THR A 30 11.23 7.41 -7.73
N LEU A 31 12.14 8.19 -8.29
CA LEU A 31 12.12 9.64 -8.21
C LEU A 31 11.12 10.22 -9.24
N TYR A 32 10.20 11.04 -8.75
CA TYR A 32 9.38 11.94 -9.56
C TYR A 32 10.09 13.29 -9.69
N THR A 33 10.08 13.86 -10.89
CA THR A 33 10.42 15.27 -11.14
C THR A 33 9.31 15.92 -11.94
N GLU A 34 9.17 17.25 -11.85
CA GLU A 34 8.16 17.98 -12.62
C GLU A 34 8.35 17.86 -14.15
N SER A 35 9.60 17.70 -14.59
CA SER A 35 9.97 17.42 -15.98
C SER A 35 9.60 16.02 -16.45
N LEU A 36 9.12 15.15 -15.54
CA LEU A 36 8.88 13.73 -15.78
C LEU A 36 10.12 13.02 -16.33
N THR A 37 11.29 13.41 -15.85
CA THR A 37 12.54 12.73 -16.17
C THR A 37 12.43 11.29 -15.67
N LYS A 38 12.70 10.32 -16.55
CA LYS A 38 12.60 8.91 -16.21
C LYS A 38 13.84 8.50 -15.38
N TYR A 39 13.59 8.03 -14.17
CA TYR A 39 14.59 7.37 -13.31
C TYR A 39 14.21 5.90 -13.18
N GLU A 40 15.23 5.03 -13.21
CA GLU A 40 15.01 3.60 -13.03
C GLU A 40 14.46 3.31 -11.62
N PRO A 41 13.36 2.54 -11.50
CA PRO A 41 12.82 2.17 -10.20
C PRO A 41 13.77 1.26 -9.42
N ILE A 42 13.78 1.42 -8.11
CA ILE A 42 14.44 0.51 -7.18
C ILE A 42 13.42 -0.49 -6.68
N TYR A 43 13.69 -1.78 -6.86
CA TYR A 43 12.81 -2.89 -6.46
C TYR A 43 13.26 -3.50 -5.12
N TYR A 44 12.29 -4.02 -4.37
CA TYR A 44 12.49 -4.61 -3.04
C TYR A 44 11.78 -5.95 -2.93
N ASN A 45 12.05 -6.70 -1.86
CA ASN A 45 11.27 -7.89 -1.47
C ASN A 45 11.14 -8.95 -2.57
N GLY A 46 12.17 -9.10 -3.41
CA GLY A 46 12.21 -10.09 -4.49
C GLY A 46 11.41 -9.72 -5.73
N PHE A 47 10.79 -8.53 -5.78
CA PHE A 47 10.17 -8.02 -7.00
C PHE A 47 11.22 -7.55 -8.00
N THR A 48 10.89 -7.60 -9.28
CA THR A 48 11.79 -7.25 -10.40
C THR A 48 11.06 -6.44 -11.46
N GLU A 49 11.83 -5.81 -12.34
CA GLU A 49 11.30 -5.05 -13.48
C GLU A 49 10.58 -5.90 -14.53
N ASP A 50 10.93 -7.18 -14.65
CA ASP A 50 10.23 -8.12 -15.53
C ASP A 50 8.79 -8.38 -15.07
N HIS A 51 8.56 -8.33 -13.75
CA HIS A 51 7.27 -8.61 -13.14
C HIS A 51 6.45 -7.35 -12.86
N LEU A 52 7.10 -6.27 -12.40
CA LEU A 52 6.45 -5.02 -12.03
C LEU A 52 6.98 -3.87 -12.87
N VAL A 53 6.09 -3.19 -13.60
CA VAL A 53 6.44 -2.02 -14.40
C VAL A 53 5.69 -0.80 -13.88
N MET A 54 6.44 0.18 -13.37
CA MET A 54 5.89 1.47 -12.97
C MET A 54 5.95 2.46 -14.13
N ASN A 55 4.87 3.22 -14.32
CA ASN A 55 4.89 4.43 -15.14
C ASN A 55 4.50 5.66 -14.30
N ILE A 56 5.10 6.81 -14.64
CA ILE A 56 4.88 8.07 -13.94
C ILE A 56 4.27 9.08 -14.91
N PHE A 57 3.24 9.78 -14.44
CA PHE A 57 2.61 10.88 -15.14
C PHE A 57 2.49 12.08 -14.20
N LYS A 58 2.05 13.21 -14.76
CA LYS A 58 2.00 14.47 -14.00
C LYS A 58 1.15 14.40 -12.73
N LYS A 59 0.04 13.66 -12.74
CA LYS A 59 -0.94 13.61 -11.63
C LYS A 59 -1.24 12.19 -11.14
N ASN A 60 -0.60 11.19 -11.71
CA ASN A 60 -0.81 9.80 -11.33
C ASN A 60 0.41 8.95 -11.71
N THR A 61 0.45 7.77 -11.12
CA THR A 61 1.37 6.70 -11.46
C THR A 61 0.55 5.46 -11.76
N SER A 62 1.07 4.59 -12.63
CA SER A 62 0.53 3.26 -12.81
C SER A 62 1.54 2.20 -12.42
N LEU A 63 1.02 1.06 -11.96
CA LEU A 63 1.76 -0.16 -11.74
C LEU A 63 1.12 -1.26 -12.60
N THR A 64 1.91 -1.82 -13.51
CA THR A 64 1.55 -2.99 -14.31
C THR A 64 2.21 -4.21 -13.70
N ILE A 65 1.45 -5.30 -13.57
CA ILE A 65 1.96 -6.60 -13.14
C ILE A 65 1.95 -7.49 -14.39
N ASN A 66 3.11 -7.95 -14.80
CA ASN A 66 3.29 -8.88 -15.91
C ASN A 66 3.19 -10.33 -15.38
N HIS A 67 2.94 -11.29 -16.27
CA HIS A 67 2.94 -12.72 -15.92
C HIS A 67 2.13 -13.06 -14.65
N VAL A 68 0.94 -12.47 -14.53
CA VAL A 68 0.12 -12.48 -13.32
C VAL A 68 -0.16 -13.89 -12.82
N THR A 69 0.06 -14.12 -11.52
CA THR A 69 -0.17 -15.38 -10.81
C THR A 69 -1.10 -15.18 -9.61
N THR A 70 -1.57 -16.27 -9.01
CA THR A 70 -2.37 -16.20 -7.78
C THR A 70 -1.64 -15.51 -6.61
N SER A 71 -0.31 -15.57 -6.59
CA SER A 71 0.54 -14.90 -5.59
C SER A 71 0.50 -13.37 -5.70
N ASP A 72 0.07 -12.83 -6.83
CA ASP A 72 -0.12 -11.39 -7.04
C ASP A 72 -1.37 -10.85 -6.36
N SER A 73 -2.22 -11.71 -5.80
CA SER A 73 -3.34 -11.25 -4.99
C SER A 73 -2.85 -10.45 -3.78
N GLY A 74 -3.56 -9.38 -3.45
CA GLY A 74 -3.22 -8.48 -2.35
C GLY A 74 -3.79 -7.08 -2.52
N PHE A 75 -3.58 -6.24 -1.51
CA PHE A 75 -3.95 -4.83 -1.53
C PHE A 75 -2.74 -3.97 -1.90
N TYR A 76 -2.84 -3.25 -3.01
CA TYR A 76 -1.77 -2.43 -3.56
C TYR A 76 -2.11 -0.96 -3.38
N PHE A 77 -1.18 -0.16 -2.92
CA PHE A 77 -1.37 1.29 -2.79
C PHE A 77 -0.06 2.01 -3.03
N CYS A 78 -0.15 3.26 -3.48
CA CYS A 78 1.03 4.10 -3.65
C CYS A 78 1.08 5.22 -2.61
N GLY A 79 2.29 5.74 -2.41
CA GLY A 79 2.51 6.92 -1.60
C GLY A 79 3.55 7.83 -2.22
N ALA A 80 3.40 9.12 -2.02
CA ALA A 80 4.34 10.14 -2.46
C ALA A 80 5.03 10.77 -1.25
N SER A 81 6.36 10.88 -1.29
CA SER A 81 7.16 11.48 -0.22
C SER A 81 7.99 12.65 -0.72
N PHE A 82 7.90 13.76 0.00
CA PHE A 82 8.81 14.89 -0.14
C PHE A 82 9.30 15.36 1.22
N PHE A 83 8.38 15.83 2.07
CA PHE A 83 8.65 16.07 3.49
C PHE A 83 8.21 14.89 4.37
N TYR A 84 7.11 14.25 3.98
CA TYR A 84 6.55 13.08 4.64
C TYR A 84 5.80 12.25 3.60
N LEU A 85 5.64 10.96 3.89
CA LEU A 85 4.95 10.02 3.01
C LEU A 85 3.43 10.24 3.12
N LYS A 86 2.78 10.57 2.00
CA LYS A 86 1.33 10.64 1.87
C LYS A 86 0.85 9.48 1.02
N PHE A 87 -0.03 8.65 1.57
CA PHE A 87 -0.67 7.57 0.83
C PHE A 87 -1.85 8.08 0.02
N SER A 88 -2.10 7.43 -1.10
CA SER A 88 -3.29 7.61 -1.92
C SER A 88 -4.19 6.37 -1.82
N ASN A 89 -5.25 6.33 -2.62
CA ASN A 89 -6.17 5.19 -2.64
C ASN A 89 -5.44 3.91 -3.08
N GLY A 90 -5.85 2.78 -2.48
CA GLY A 90 -5.38 1.45 -2.85
C GLY A 90 -6.36 0.70 -3.75
N THR A 91 -5.87 -0.35 -4.37
CA THR A 91 -6.62 -1.30 -5.19
C THR A 91 -6.42 -2.70 -4.63
N ARG A 92 -7.52 -3.40 -4.33
CA ARG A 92 -7.52 -4.83 -4.03
C ARG A 92 -7.44 -5.60 -5.35
N LEU A 93 -6.44 -6.46 -5.49
CA LEU A 93 -6.32 -7.39 -6.61
C LEU A 93 -6.58 -8.80 -6.10
N GLU A 94 -7.52 -9.49 -6.73
CA GLU A 94 -7.85 -10.89 -6.44
C GLU A 94 -7.74 -11.69 -7.72
N ILE A 95 -6.77 -12.60 -7.76
CA ILE A 95 -6.54 -13.51 -8.88
C ILE A 95 -7.12 -14.86 -8.48
N GLN A 96 -8.18 -15.28 -9.17
CA GLN A 96 -8.69 -16.64 -9.04
C GLN A 96 -7.82 -17.58 -9.87
N GLY A 97 -7.33 -18.65 -9.26
CA GLY A 97 -6.72 -19.74 -10.02
C GLY A 97 -7.77 -20.43 -10.89
N ASP A 98 -7.34 -21.06 -11.99
CA ASP A 98 -8.20 -21.94 -12.79
C ASP A 98 -8.51 -23.21 -11.98
N GLY A 99 -9.48 -23.06 -11.07
CA GLY A 99 -9.95 -24.12 -10.19
C GLY A 99 -11.00 -24.95 -10.89
N ARG A 100 -10.59 -26.09 -11.44
CA ARG A 100 -11.45 -27.27 -11.41
C ARG A 100 -11.77 -27.54 -9.93
N GLN A 101 -13.00 -27.26 -9.53
CA GLN A 101 -13.49 -27.11 -8.16
C GLN A 101 -12.99 -28.17 -7.16
N ARG A 102 -12.74 -27.72 -5.92
CA ARG A 102 -13.23 -28.41 -4.72
C ARG A 102 -13.70 -27.37 -3.73
N ASP A 103 -15.01 -27.15 -3.70
CA ASP A 103 -15.66 -26.51 -2.55
C ASP A 103 -15.31 -27.31 -1.30
N LYS A 104 -14.48 -26.72 -0.44
CA LYS A 104 -14.50 -27.04 0.99
C LYS A 104 -15.13 -25.82 1.64
N GLN A 105 -16.41 -25.93 2.00
CA GLN A 105 -16.98 -25.08 3.03
C GLN A 105 -16.23 -25.41 4.32
N GLU A 106 -15.26 -24.57 4.67
CA GLU A 106 -14.72 -24.51 6.01
C GLU A 106 -15.44 -23.34 6.69
N GLU A 107 -16.34 -23.69 7.61
CA GLU A 107 -17.13 -22.74 8.39
C GLU A 107 -16.19 -22.12 9.44
N ASP A 108 -15.56 -21.00 9.10
CA ASP A 108 -14.73 -20.23 10.02
C ASP A 108 -15.62 -19.61 11.11
N SER A 109 -15.64 -20.26 12.27
CA SER A 109 -16.14 -19.63 13.49
C SER A 109 -15.19 -18.49 13.88
N VAL A 110 -15.57 -17.25 13.57
CA VAL A 110 -14.74 -16.10 13.91
C VAL A 110 -14.92 -15.76 15.39
N GLU A 111 -13.93 -16.11 16.21
CA GLU A 111 -13.84 -15.66 17.59
C GLU A 111 -13.24 -14.24 17.61
N TYR A 112 -14.11 -13.23 17.70
CA TYR A 112 -13.67 -11.85 17.85
C TYR A 112 -13.39 -11.53 19.32
N ALA A 113 -12.20 -11.00 19.61
CA ALA A 113 -11.93 -10.30 20.85
C ALA A 113 -12.19 -8.79 20.65
N ALA A 114 -12.99 -8.19 21.52
CA ALA A 114 -13.14 -6.74 21.58
C ALA A 114 -12.05 -6.12 22.45
N VAL A 115 -11.47 -4.99 22.00
CA VAL A 115 -10.51 -4.23 22.81
C VAL A 115 -11.29 -3.38 23.82
N HIS A 116 -11.10 -3.67 25.11
CA HIS A 116 -11.73 -2.92 26.19
C HIS A 116 -10.87 -1.71 26.60
N PHE A 117 -11.27 -0.51 26.19
CA PHE A 117 -10.61 0.71 26.64
C PHE A 117 -11.06 1.07 28.06
N SER A 118 -10.15 0.97 29.04
CA SER A 118 -10.38 1.56 30.35
C SER A 118 -10.13 3.06 30.27
N SER A 119 -11.20 3.85 30.36
CA SER A 119 -11.09 5.30 30.50
C SER A 119 -10.55 5.61 31.90
N ARG A 120 -9.25 5.89 32.01
CA ARG A 120 -8.74 6.58 33.21
C ARG A 120 -9.21 8.03 33.15
N SER A 121 -10.12 8.39 34.05
CA SER A 121 -10.46 9.78 34.32
C SER A 121 -9.17 10.54 34.66
N MET A 122 -8.81 11.52 33.82
CA MET A 122 -7.75 12.47 34.14
C MET A 122 -8.18 13.29 35.35
N LYS A 123 -7.39 13.22 36.43
CA LYS A 123 -7.58 14.11 37.59
C LYS A 123 -7.39 15.56 37.11
N PRO A 124 -8.29 16.50 37.47
CA PRO A 124 -8.12 17.90 37.13
C PRO A 124 -6.81 18.42 37.72
N CYS A 125 -6.00 19.10 36.91
CA CYS A 125 -4.81 19.79 37.39
C CYS A 125 -5.24 20.96 38.29
N SER A 126 -4.81 20.94 39.55
CA SER A 126 -5.10 22.01 40.50
C SER A 126 -4.36 23.29 40.10
N ARG A 127 -5.10 24.37 39.82
CA ARG A 127 -4.52 25.71 39.69
C ARG A 127 -4.15 26.21 41.08
N ASN A 128 -2.86 26.37 41.33
CA ASN A 128 -2.39 27.22 42.43
C ASN A 128 -2.50 28.67 41.96
N THR A 129 -3.40 29.43 42.58
CA THR A 129 -3.38 30.90 42.51
C THR A 129 -2.61 31.41 43.71
N SER A 130 -1.55 32.17 43.43
CA SER A 130 -0.76 32.94 44.39
C SER A 130 -1.56 34.06 45.03
#